data_AF-A0A7N2LEJ7-F1
#
_entry.id   AF-A0A7N2LEJ7-F1
#
_cell.length_a   1.000
_cell.length_b   1.000
_cell.length_c   1.000
_cell.angle_alpha   90.00
_cell.angle_beta   90.00
_cell.angle_gamma   90.00
#
_symmetry.space_group_name_H-M   'P 1'
#
loop_
_entity.id
_entity.type
_entity.pdbx_description
1 polymer ?
#
loop_
_entity_poly.entity_id
_entity_poly.type
_entity_poly.pdbx_seq_one_letter_code
_entity_poly.pdbx_strand_id
1 'polypeptide(L)'
;MSTMEEDVYKRIRELEKQLKEAGDRLLNPPSSIDDLLTLLDEIENLLAYVEQAPSKSMQGALLPSVKALINNKLLRHDEMDVKVSVVSCIIQITRITVPDAPYKDEQMKEIFQLIVVAFENMSHVSPRSYKKVASILDTIAKVKLCLVMLDLECDALVVKMFQSFLTIIRSNHLPIVLSTMETIMNLVIDESEDISLDFLSSLFASIRRESQNVSPTSWKFGEQIIIRINAQLEKIMSPTQKLLSKLKDALDVKIDYDESATFKSFMIHEDLHVDKVQKVNTKVQDKIVPVQHIDFVFPEEFYGVVELKVILLSVLPRVISDMKEVLSTKALILHHYKTRGRVFLN
;
A
#
# COMPACT_ATOMS: atom_id res chain seq x y z
N MET A 1 41.60 -28.02 1.10
CA MET A 1 41.03 -26.76 1.58
C MET A 1 42.18 -25.84 1.95
N SER A 2 42.13 -24.59 1.50
CA SER A 2 43.08 -23.57 1.97
C SER A 2 42.76 -23.19 3.42
N THR A 3 43.72 -22.65 4.16
CA THR A 3 43.53 -22.16 5.54
C THR A 3 42.38 -21.13 5.64
N MET A 4 42.17 -20.35 4.58
CA MET A 4 41.10 -19.37 4.47
C MET A 4 39.71 -20.01 4.36
N GLU A 5 39.57 -21.09 3.58
CA GLU A 5 38.30 -21.83 3.48
C GLU A 5 37.93 -22.47 4.82
N GLU A 6 38.90 -23.04 5.51
CA GLU A 6 38.69 -23.69 6.81
C GLU A 6 38.20 -22.69 7.88
N ASP A 7 38.75 -21.47 7.88
CA ASP A 7 38.30 -20.38 8.75
C ASP A 7 36.87 -19.92 8.44
N VAL A 8 36.48 -19.84 7.17
CA VAL A 8 35.11 -19.50 6.76
C VAL A 8 34.12 -20.57 7.23
N TYR A 9 34.42 -21.85 6.99
CA TYR A 9 33.56 -22.95 7.46
C TYR A 9 33.42 -22.96 8.99
N LYS A 10 34.48 -22.65 9.72
CA LYS A 10 34.43 -22.56 11.19
C LYS A 10 33.52 -21.44 11.65
N ARG A 11 33.57 -20.26 11.01
CA ARG A 11 32.68 -19.13 11.32
C ARG A 11 31.21 -19.44 11.04
N ILE A 12 30.91 -20.09 9.91
CA ILE A 12 29.54 -20.50 9.57
C ILE A 12 29.00 -21.48 10.62
N ARG A 13 29.77 -22.49 11.01
CA ARG A 13 29.35 -23.45 12.05
C ARG A 13 29.12 -22.80 13.41
N GLU A 14 29.94 -21.83 13.78
CA GLU A 14 29.76 -21.09 15.03
C GLU A 14 28.49 -20.23 14.96
N LEU A 15 28.23 -19.56 13.84
CA LEU A 15 27.00 -18.80 13.63
C LEU A 15 25.75 -19.70 13.70
N GLU A 16 25.78 -20.88 13.06
CA GLU A 16 24.71 -21.88 13.16
C GLU A 16 24.44 -22.30 14.61
N LYS A 17 25.50 -22.56 15.38
CA LYS A 17 25.38 -22.94 16.77
C LYS A 17 24.75 -21.83 17.62
N GLN A 18 25.24 -20.60 17.49
CA GLN A 18 24.75 -19.45 18.25
C GLN A 18 23.28 -19.14 17.92
N LEU A 19 22.90 -19.16 16.64
CA LEU A 19 21.50 -18.97 16.22
C LEU A 19 20.58 -20.02 16.82
N LYS A 20 21.00 -21.29 16.80
CA LYS A 20 20.22 -22.38 17.37
C LYS A 20 20.06 -22.21 18.88
N GLU A 21 21.14 -21.94 19.60
CA GLU A 21 21.13 -21.77 21.07
C GLU A 21 20.27 -20.57 21.48
N ALA A 22 20.40 -19.43 20.80
CA ALA A 22 19.59 -18.24 21.06
C ALA A 22 18.11 -18.49 20.73
N GLY A 23 17.81 -19.16 19.61
CA GLY A 23 16.45 -19.52 19.24
C GLY A 23 15.80 -20.51 20.22
N ASP A 24 16.56 -21.49 20.72
CA ASP A 24 16.10 -22.45 21.73
C ASP A 24 15.78 -21.74 23.05
N ARG A 25 16.58 -20.75 23.45
CA ARG A 25 16.28 -19.87 24.59
C ARG A 25 15.00 -19.06 24.34
N LEU A 26 14.77 -18.58 23.12
CA LEU A 26 13.59 -17.77 22.79
C LEU A 26 12.28 -18.58 22.80
N LEU A 27 12.33 -19.91 22.61
CA LEU A 27 11.15 -20.78 22.76
C LEU A 27 10.56 -20.70 24.19
N ASN A 28 11.40 -20.44 25.19
CA ASN A 28 11.01 -20.20 26.58
C ASN A 28 11.55 -18.83 27.02
N PRO A 29 10.93 -17.74 26.56
CA PRO A 29 11.50 -16.41 26.67
C PRO A 29 11.70 -16.00 28.14
N PRO A 30 12.75 -15.21 28.45
CA PRO A 30 12.95 -14.65 29.78
C PRO A 30 11.72 -13.86 30.24
N SER A 31 11.42 -13.90 31.54
CA SER A 31 10.32 -13.11 32.11
C SER A 31 10.67 -11.63 32.28
N SER A 32 11.95 -11.31 32.37
CA SER A 32 12.45 -9.93 32.43
C SER A 32 12.43 -9.32 31.03
N ILE A 33 11.87 -8.11 30.91
CA ILE A 33 11.84 -7.36 29.65
C ILE A 33 13.26 -7.05 29.16
N ASP A 34 14.17 -6.67 30.04
CA ASP A 34 15.55 -6.34 29.67
C ASP A 34 16.32 -7.56 29.14
N ASP A 35 16.13 -8.73 29.77
CA ASP A 35 16.76 -9.97 29.33
C ASP A 35 16.16 -10.45 28.00
N LEU A 36 14.84 -10.32 27.82
CA LEU A 36 14.17 -10.63 26.57
C LEU A 36 14.64 -9.73 25.43
N LEU A 37 14.72 -8.42 25.66
CA LEU A 37 15.24 -7.47 24.69
C LEU A 37 16.71 -7.75 24.35
N THR A 38 17.52 -8.16 25.34
CA THR A 38 18.92 -8.55 25.11
C THR A 38 19.02 -9.79 24.22
N LEU A 39 18.19 -10.81 24.48
CA LEU A 39 18.11 -12.01 23.65
C LEU A 39 17.64 -11.70 22.21
N LEU A 40 16.67 -10.80 22.05
CA LEU A 40 16.20 -10.38 20.72
C LEU A 40 17.27 -9.60 19.95
N ASP A 41 18.08 -8.76 20.60
CA ASP A 41 19.23 -8.11 19.97
C ASP A 41 20.31 -9.11 19.57
N GLU A 42 20.58 -10.10 20.42
CA GLU A 42 21.50 -11.20 20.10
C GLU A 42 21.06 -11.91 18.81
N ILE A 43 19.79 -12.32 18.74
CA ILE A 43 19.21 -13.00 17.57
C ILE A 43 19.25 -12.11 16.33
N GLU A 44 18.82 -10.85 16.43
CA GLU A 44 18.84 -9.91 15.30
C GLU A 44 20.26 -9.73 14.74
N ASN A 45 21.26 -9.54 15.60
CA ASN A 45 22.65 -9.36 15.19
C ASN A 45 23.20 -10.60 14.50
N LEU A 46 22.87 -11.80 14.99
CA LEU A 46 23.26 -13.05 14.32
C LEU A 46 22.58 -13.21 12.96
N LEU A 47 21.28 -12.91 12.88
CA LEU A 47 20.51 -12.97 11.63
C LEU A 47 21.06 -12.00 10.57
N ALA A 48 21.62 -10.85 10.97
CA ALA A 48 22.21 -9.89 10.03
C ALA A 48 23.37 -10.47 9.20
N TYR A 49 24.08 -11.49 9.71
CA TYR A 49 25.20 -12.14 9.01
C TYR A 49 24.77 -13.33 8.13
N VAL A 50 23.50 -13.72 8.15
CA VAL A 50 23.01 -14.83 7.34
C VAL A 50 22.60 -14.33 5.96
N GLU A 51 23.24 -14.85 4.92
CA GLU A 51 22.90 -14.54 3.53
C GLU A 51 21.57 -15.20 3.11
N GLN A 52 21.02 -14.72 1.99
CA GLN A 52 19.79 -15.28 1.42
C GLN A 52 20.00 -16.71 0.93
N ALA A 53 18.92 -17.51 0.94
CA ALA A 53 18.93 -18.92 0.53
C ALA A 53 20.04 -19.74 1.23
N PRO A 54 20.08 -19.76 2.57
CA PRO A 54 21.16 -20.38 3.31
C PRO A 54 21.13 -21.92 3.20
N SER A 55 22.23 -22.56 3.62
CA SER A 55 22.37 -24.02 3.64
C SER A 55 21.27 -24.70 4.47
N LYS A 56 20.98 -26.00 4.21
CA LYS A 56 20.03 -26.77 5.01
C LYS A 56 20.37 -26.82 6.50
N SER A 57 21.67 -26.81 6.84
CA SER A 57 22.14 -26.79 8.24
C SER A 57 21.75 -25.47 8.91
N MET A 58 22.04 -24.36 8.25
CA MET A 58 21.66 -23.02 8.70
C MET A 58 20.14 -22.85 8.78
N GLN A 59 19.37 -23.35 7.81
CA GLN A 59 17.89 -23.37 7.90
C GLN A 59 17.42 -24.12 9.16
N GLY A 60 18.06 -25.26 9.48
CA GLY A 60 17.81 -26.00 10.71
C GLY A 60 18.15 -25.20 11.98
N ALA A 61 19.21 -24.40 11.97
CA ALA A 61 19.60 -23.53 13.07
C ALA A 61 18.63 -22.34 13.28
N LEU A 62 18.00 -21.85 12.21
CA LEU A 62 17.00 -20.77 12.27
C LEU A 62 15.64 -21.23 12.81
N LEU A 63 15.32 -22.52 12.68
CA LEU A 63 13.99 -23.07 12.96
C LEU A 63 13.47 -22.78 14.39
N PRO A 64 14.27 -22.85 15.47
CA PRO A 64 13.81 -22.48 16.80
C PRO A 64 13.35 -21.01 16.87
N SER A 65 14.13 -20.08 16.31
CA SER A 65 13.79 -18.65 16.25
C SER A 65 12.52 -18.40 15.43
N VAL A 66 12.42 -19.01 14.24
CA VAL A 66 11.22 -18.94 13.38
C VAL A 66 9.98 -19.35 14.17
N LYS A 67 10.04 -20.47 14.90
CA LYS A 67 8.90 -20.94 15.70
C LYS A 67 8.59 -20.04 16.90
N ALA A 68 9.62 -19.55 17.58
CA ALA A 68 9.46 -18.76 18.79
C ALA A 68 8.84 -17.39 18.50
N LEU A 69 9.30 -16.69 17.45
CA LEU A 69 8.93 -15.31 17.14
C LEU A 69 7.44 -15.13 16.82
N ILE A 70 6.76 -16.17 16.34
CA ILE A 70 5.31 -16.16 16.08
C ILE A 70 4.46 -16.64 17.26
N ASN A 71 5.06 -16.88 18.43
CA ASN A 71 4.31 -17.22 19.62
C ASN A 71 3.55 -15.99 20.12
N ASN A 72 2.27 -16.16 20.49
CA ASN A 72 1.43 -15.08 21.03
C ASN A 72 2.07 -14.34 22.22
N LYS A 73 2.89 -15.02 23.05
CA LYS A 73 3.62 -14.39 24.15
C LYS A 73 4.58 -13.29 23.69
N LEU A 74 5.10 -13.39 22.46
CA LEU A 74 6.02 -12.42 21.86
C LEU A 74 5.29 -11.49 20.89
N LEU A 75 4.50 -12.03 19.95
CA LEU A 75 3.77 -11.23 18.96
C LEU A 75 2.80 -10.23 19.60
N ARG A 76 2.13 -10.64 20.69
CA ARG A 76 1.10 -9.84 21.37
C ARG A 76 1.56 -9.36 22.74
N HIS A 77 2.88 -9.25 22.94
CA HIS A 77 3.46 -8.73 24.18
C HIS A 77 2.95 -7.32 24.47
N ASP A 78 2.81 -6.87 25.72
CA ASP A 78 2.26 -5.54 26.01
C ASP A 78 3.23 -4.40 25.64
N GLU A 79 4.52 -4.59 25.93
CA GLU A 79 5.57 -3.61 25.65
C GLU A 79 5.85 -3.41 24.17
N MET A 80 5.81 -2.16 23.71
CA MET A 80 6.05 -1.79 22.32
C MET A 80 7.48 -2.09 21.85
N ASP A 81 8.48 -1.85 22.71
CA ASP A 81 9.89 -2.10 22.38
C ASP A 81 10.17 -3.60 22.13
N VAL A 82 9.44 -4.48 22.82
CA VAL A 82 9.48 -5.93 22.58
C VAL A 82 8.85 -6.25 21.23
N LYS A 83 7.66 -5.71 20.91
CA LYS A 83 7.01 -5.90 19.60
C LYS A 83 7.92 -5.47 18.45
N VAL A 84 8.51 -4.28 18.54
CA VAL A 84 9.43 -3.76 17.51
C VAL A 84 10.64 -4.67 17.35
N SER A 85 11.21 -5.18 18.45
CA SER A 85 12.36 -6.09 18.40
C SER A 85 12.01 -7.46 17.80
N VAL A 86 10.82 -8.00 18.12
CA VAL A 86 10.28 -9.23 17.50
C VAL A 86 10.08 -9.03 16.00
N VAL A 87 9.43 -7.93 15.59
CA VAL A 87 9.23 -7.58 14.17
C VAL A 87 10.58 -7.45 13.46
N SER A 88 11.58 -6.82 14.08
CA SER A 88 12.90 -6.68 13.47
C SER A 88 13.53 -8.05 13.17
N CYS A 89 13.49 -8.98 14.13
CA CYS A 89 13.98 -10.36 13.92
C CYS A 89 13.20 -11.08 12.81
N ILE A 90 11.88 -10.94 12.79
CA ILE A 90 11.02 -11.52 11.75
C ILE A 90 11.39 -10.98 10.37
N ILE A 91 11.61 -9.67 10.24
CA ILE A 91 12.00 -9.03 8.98
C ILE A 91 13.37 -9.51 8.50
N GLN A 92 14.33 -9.74 9.40
CA GLN A 92 15.61 -10.35 9.03
C GLN A 92 15.42 -11.80 8.54
N ILE A 93 14.58 -12.60 9.19
CA ILE A 93 14.22 -13.95 8.72
C ILE A 93 13.59 -13.89 7.34
N THR A 94 12.62 -13.01 7.12
CA THR A 94 12.00 -12.83 5.79
C THR A 94 13.03 -12.46 4.74
N ARG A 95 14.00 -11.58 5.06
CA ARG A 95 15.10 -11.26 4.15
C ARG A 95 15.89 -12.50 3.75
N ILE A 96 16.18 -13.39 4.70
CA ILE A 96 16.97 -14.61 4.50
C ILE A 96 16.22 -15.63 3.63
N THR A 97 14.90 -15.74 3.81
CA THR A 97 14.09 -16.78 3.15
C THR A 97 13.57 -16.39 1.77
N VAL A 98 13.61 -15.10 1.39
CA VAL A 98 13.24 -14.64 0.03
C VAL A 98 13.88 -15.54 -1.04
N PRO A 99 13.10 -16.04 -2.03
CA PRO A 99 11.70 -15.67 -2.36
C PRO A 99 10.63 -16.38 -1.54
N ASP A 100 10.98 -17.36 -0.69
CA ASP A 100 10.02 -18.13 0.08
C ASP A 100 9.54 -17.34 1.32
N ALA A 101 8.23 -17.35 1.55
CA ALA A 101 7.66 -16.78 2.76
C ALA A 101 8.05 -17.63 3.99
N PRO A 102 8.57 -17.03 5.07
CA PRO A 102 8.98 -17.77 6.26
C PRO A 102 7.79 -18.30 7.09
N TYR A 103 6.60 -17.74 6.86
CA TYR A 103 5.37 -18.05 7.58
C TYR A 103 4.19 -18.21 6.63
N LYS A 104 3.10 -18.81 7.13
CA LYS A 104 1.85 -18.95 6.38
C LYS A 104 1.14 -17.60 6.24
N ASP A 105 0.30 -17.47 5.23
CA ASP A 105 -0.44 -16.24 4.89
C ASP A 105 -1.11 -15.57 6.09
N GLU A 106 -1.87 -16.31 6.90
CA GLU A 106 -2.56 -15.75 8.08
C GLU A 106 -1.59 -15.20 9.14
N GLN A 107 -0.42 -15.83 9.27
CA GLN A 107 0.63 -15.35 10.17
C GLN A 107 1.33 -14.13 9.58
N MET A 108 1.58 -14.11 8.27
CA MET A 108 2.12 -12.95 7.57
C MET A 108 1.19 -11.73 7.69
N LYS A 109 -0.13 -11.91 7.61
CA LYS A 109 -1.11 -10.84 7.85
C LYS A 109 -1.00 -10.24 9.25
N GLU A 110 -0.88 -11.08 10.29
CA GLU A 110 -0.68 -10.62 11.67
C GLU A 110 0.67 -9.89 11.83
N ILE A 111 1.73 -10.38 11.18
CA ILE A 111 3.04 -9.71 11.15
C ILE A 111 2.94 -8.35 10.46
N PHE A 112 2.22 -8.23 9.33
CA PHE A 112 1.98 -6.95 8.66
C PHE A 112 1.22 -5.96 9.53
N GLN A 113 0.24 -6.42 10.32
CA GLN A 113 -0.43 -5.57 11.30
C GLN A 113 0.57 -5.01 12.32
N LEU A 114 1.47 -5.83 12.84
CA LEU A 114 2.50 -5.39 13.79
C LEU A 114 3.52 -4.43 13.17
N ILE A 115 3.92 -4.65 11.90
CA ILE A 115 4.78 -3.74 11.15
C ILE A 115 4.12 -2.36 11.03
N VAL A 116 2.85 -2.30 10.64
CA VAL A 116 2.11 -1.04 10.53
C VAL A 116 1.99 -0.35 11.89
N VAL A 117 1.69 -1.10 12.96
CA VAL A 117 1.67 -0.56 14.33
C VAL A 117 3.04 0.00 14.75
N ALA A 118 4.14 -0.65 14.38
CA ALA A 118 5.49 -0.17 14.65
C ALA A 118 5.77 1.17 13.92
N PHE A 119 5.28 1.33 12.68
CA PHE A 119 5.40 2.59 11.94
C PHE A 119 4.56 3.71 12.56
N GLU A 120 3.32 3.43 12.96
CA GLU A 120 2.45 4.40 13.64
C GLU A 120 3.09 4.94 14.93
N ASN A 121 3.76 4.07 15.67
CA ASN A 121 4.38 4.40 16.95
C ASN A 121 5.83 4.85 16.81
N MET A 122 6.36 5.03 15.59
CA MET A 122 7.77 5.36 15.36
C MET A 122 8.24 6.62 16.11
N SER A 123 7.35 7.60 16.34
CA SER A 123 7.67 8.82 17.09
C SER A 123 7.58 8.68 18.63
N HIS A 124 7.05 7.56 19.12
CA HIS A 124 6.76 7.28 20.53
C HIS A 124 7.63 6.16 21.12
N VAL A 125 8.35 5.42 20.29
CA VAL A 125 9.25 4.34 20.74
C VAL A 125 10.57 4.88 21.28
N SER A 126 11.29 4.04 22.03
CA SER A 126 12.60 4.40 22.55
C SER A 126 13.63 4.66 21.42
N PRO A 127 14.74 5.38 21.69
CA PRO A 127 15.78 5.60 20.67
C PRO A 127 16.39 4.30 20.11
N ARG A 128 16.41 3.22 20.91
CA ARG A 128 16.84 1.89 20.49
C ARG A 128 15.86 1.30 19.48
N SER A 129 14.56 1.31 19.80
CA SER A 129 13.51 0.83 18.91
C SER A 129 13.36 1.68 17.65
N TYR A 130 13.57 2.99 17.72
CA TYR A 130 13.55 3.86 16.53
C TYR A 130 14.53 3.38 15.45
N LYS A 131 15.75 3.01 15.83
CA LYS A 131 16.75 2.46 14.91
C LYS A 131 16.28 1.16 14.26
N LYS A 132 15.62 0.30 15.02
CA LYS A 132 15.02 -0.94 14.51
C LYS A 132 13.88 -0.64 13.53
N VAL A 133 12.97 0.29 13.84
CA VAL A 133 11.90 0.69 12.91
C VAL A 133 12.48 1.24 11.59
N ALA A 134 13.55 2.03 11.66
CA ALA A 134 14.24 2.49 10.45
C ALA A 134 14.88 1.33 9.65
N SER A 135 15.48 0.33 10.33
CA SER A 135 16.02 -0.87 9.69
C SER A 135 14.93 -1.77 9.08
N ILE A 136 13.78 -1.87 9.73
CA ILE A 136 12.59 -2.57 9.23
C ILE A 136 12.13 -1.93 7.92
N LEU A 137 11.97 -0.60 7.88
CA LEU A 137 11.62 0.13 6.66
C LEU A 137 12.61 -0.16 5.53
N ASP A 138 13.91 -0.02 5.81
CA ASP A 138 14.98 -0.23 4.82
C ASP A 138 14.97 -1.66 4.27
N THR A 139 14.78 -2.65 5.14
CA THR A 139 14.73 -4.06 4.72
C THR A 139 13.47 -4.34 3.88
N ILE A 140 12.29 -3.84 4.30
CA ILE A 140 11.04 -4.00 3.55
C ILE A 140 11.16 -3.43 2.13
N ALA A 141 11.77 -2.25 1.99
CA ALA A 141 12.00 -1.65 0.67
C ALA A 141 12.94 -2.52 -0.19
N LYS A 142 14.07 -2.98 0.39
CA LYS A 142 15.08 -3.78 -0.32
C LYS A 142 14.55 -5.12 -0.81
N VAL A 143 13.79 -5.83 0.03
CA VAL A 143 13.21 -7.13 -0.33
C VAL A 143 11.82 -7.02 -0.94
N LYS A 144 11.34 -5.79 -1.18
CA LYS A 144 10.00 -5.49 -1.71
C LYS A 144 8.87 -6.19 -0.95
N LEU A 145 9.01 -6.37 0.37
CA LEU A 145 8.07 -7.16 1.17
C LEU A 145 6.65 -6.57 1.17
N CYS A 146 6.51 -5.27 0.89
CA CYS A 146 5.22 -4.61 0.71
C CYS A 146 4.38 -5.20 -0.44
N LEU A 147 4.99 -5.85 -1.43
CA LEU A 147 4.24 -6.50 -2.52
C LEU A 147 3.52 -7.76 -2.04
N VAL A 148 4.07 -8.45 -1.04
CA VAL A 148 3.38 -9.57 -0.39
C VAL A 148 2.10 -9.10 0.31
N MET A 149 2.00 -7.84 0.73
CA MET A 149 0.74 -7.29 1.25
C MET A 149 -0.33 -7.22 0.15
N LEU A 150 0.06 -6.95 -1.11
CA LEU A 150 -0.85 -6.96 -2.25
C LEU A 150 -1.26 -8.40 -2.59
N ASP A 151 -0.29 -9.32 -2.65
CA ASP A 151 -0.56 -10.74 -2.94
C ASP A 151 -1.52 -11.39 -1.93
N LEU A 152 -1.45 -10.95 -0.66
CA LEU A 152 -2.32 -11.42 0.42
C LEU A 152 -3.62 -10.61 0.57
N GLU A 153 -3.94 -9.73 -0.36
CA GLU A 153 -5.16 -8.89 -0.38
C GLU A 153 -5.32 -8.06 0.93
N CYS A 154 -4.21 -7.49 1.43
CA CYS A 154 -4.17 -6.72 2.69
C CYS A 154 -4.47 -5.22 2.50
N ASP A 155 -5.43 -4.88 1.65
CA ASP A 155 -5.70 -3.50 1.20
C ASP A 155 -5.88 -2.50 2.35
N ALA A 156 -6.63 -2.89 3.38
CA ALA A 156 -6.86 -2.04 4.54
C ALA A 156 -5.56 -1.71 5.31
N LEU A 157 -4.61 -2.65 5.36
CA LEU A 157 -3.30 -2.43 5.98
C LEU A 157 -2.40 -1.56 5.10
N VAL A 158 -2.48 -1.71 3.78
CA VAL A 158 -1.77 -0.85 2.83
C VAL A 158 -2.24 0.60 2.99
N VAL A 159 -3.55 0.84 3.00
CA VAL A 159 -4.13 2.16 3.28
C VAL A 159 -3.61 2.70 4.60
N LYS A 160 -3.71 1.90 5.66
CA LYS A 160 -3.28 2.29 7.00
C LYS A 160 -1.79 2.66 7.03
N MET A 161 -0.92 1.88 6.39
CA MET A 161 0.50 2.16 6.25
C MET A 161 0.77 3.52 5.57
N PHE A 162 0.07 3.81 4.46
CA PHE A 162 0.20 5.07 3.74
C PHE A 162 -0.23 6.25 4.62
N GLN A 163 -1.34 6.12 5.33
CA GLN A 163 -1.82 7.13 6.27
C GLN A 163 -0.82 7.34 7.42
N SER A 164 -0.25 6.27 7.95
CA SER A 164 0.79 6.34 8.98
C SER A 164 1.99 7.13 8.49
N PHE A 165 2.52 6.83 7.30
CA PHE A 165 3.65 7.55 6.71
C PHE A 165 3.33 9.04 6.55
N LEU A 166 2.20 9.39 5.94
CA LEU A 166 1.81 10.80 5.75
C LEU A 166 1.64 11.55 7.08
N THR A 167 1.20 10.85 8.14
CA THR A 167 1.02 11.44 9.47
C THR A 167 2.35 11.62 10.21
N ILE A 168 3.25 10.64 10.13
CA ILE A 168 4.53 10.69 10.87
C ILE A 168 5.59 11.51 10.16
N ILE A 169 5.51 11.69 8.83
CA ILE A 169 6.47 12.50 8.07
C ILE A 169 6.57 13.91 8.66
N ARG A 170 7.73 14.17 9.27
CA ARG A 170 8.19 15.45 9.79
C ARG A 170 9.52 15.82 9.16
N SER A 171 9.84 17.11 9.18
CA SER A 171 11.10 17.66 8.64
C SER A 171 12.36 17.19 9.40
N ASN A 172 12.22 16.57 10.56
CA ASN A 172 13.32 16.12 11.40
C ASN A 172 13.69 14.63 11.23
N HIS A 173 13.03 13.88 10.35
CA HIS A 173 13.49 12.53 10.01
C HIS A 173 14.78 12.58 9.21
N LEU A 174 15.61 11.54 9.35
CA LEU A 174 16.76 11.37 8.46
C LEU A 174 16.25 11.25 7.01
N PRO A 175 16.91 11.90 6.02
CA PRO A 175 16.49 11.84 4.62
C PRO A 175 16.32 10.42 4.08
N ILE A 176 17.14 9.47 4.56
CA ILE A 176 17.05 8.06 4.16
C ILE A 176 15.70 7.46 4.55
N VAL A 177 15.17 7.76 5.74
CA VAL A 177 13.88 7.22 6.21
C VAL A 177 12.74 7.71 5.34
N LEU A 178 12.75 9.01 4.98
CA LEU A 178 11.75 9.60 4.08
C LEU A 178 11.81 8.95 2.68
N SER A 179 13.01 8.82 2.12
CA SER A 179 13.21 8.18 0.82
C SER A 179 12.79 6.71 0.81
N THR A 180 13.00 5.98 1.91
CA THR A 180 12.55 4.59 2.05
C THR A 180 11.02 4.50 2.11
N MET A 181 10.34 5.39 2.85
CA MET A 181 8.86 5.45 2.86
C MET A 181 8.30 5.73 1.46
N GLU A 182 8.90 6.67 0.73
CA GLU A 182 8.54 6.98 -0.65
C GLU A 182 8.70 5.76 -1.56
N THR A 183 9.83 5.07 -1.44
CA THR A 183 10.14 3.86 -2.23
C THR A 183 9.09 2.79 -2.01
N ILE A 184 8.69 2.54 -0.75
CA ILE A 184 7.66 1.55 -0.41
C ILE A 184 6.32 1.93 -1.03
N MET A 185 5.89 3.18 -0.87
CA MET A 185 4.59 3.62 -1.40
C MET A 185 4.55 3.58 -2.93
N ASN A 186 5.62 4.00 -3.59
CA ASN A 186 5.73 3.92 -5.05
C ASN A 186 5.72 2.48 -5.55
N LEU A 187 6.45 1.56 -4.90
CA LEU A 187 6.43 0.14 -5.25
C LEU A 187 5.01 -0.44 -5.19
N VAL A 188 4.28 -0.14 -4.11
CA VAL A 188 2.89 -0.60 -3.96
C VAL A 188 2.02 -0.05 -5.08
N ILE A 189 2.07 1.27 -5.36
CA ILE A 189 1.26 1.89 -6.42
C ILE A 189 1.58 1.31 -7.80
N ASP A 190 2.87 1.18 -8.13
CA ASP A 190 3.31 0.74 -9.45
C ASP A 190 2.90 -0.70 -9.78
N GLU A 191 2.84 -1.55 -8.75
CA GLU A 191 2.50 -2.97 -8.87
C GLU A 191 1.01 -3.27 -8.61
N SER A 192 0.21 -2.28 -8.18
CA SER A 192 -1.24 -2.44 -8.06
C SER A 192 -1.90 -2.63 -9.44
N GLU A 193 -2.68 -3.71 -9.60
CA GLU A 193 -3.50 -3.96 -10.80
C GLU A 193 -4.73 -3.04 -10.85
N ASP A 194 -5.26 -2.66 -9.69
CA ASP A 194 -6.38 -1.76 -9.51
C ASP A 194 -6.19 -0.88 -8.27
N ILE A 195 -6.87 0.27 -8.26
CA ILE A 195 -6.83 1.21 -7.13
C ILE A 195 -8.27 1.52 -6.75
N SER A 196 -8.70 1.06 -5.57
CA SER A 196 -10.08 1.23 -5.11
C SER A 196 -10.41 2.68 -4.74
N LEU A 197 -11.68 3.06 -4.86
CA LEU A 197 -12.16 4.37 -4.41
C LEU A 197 -11.97 4.57 -2.90
N ASP A 198 -12.14 3.50 -2.13
CA ASP A 198 -11.93 3.52 -0.68
C ASP A 198 -10.46 3.82 -0.35
N PHE A 199 -9.51 3.25 -1.10
CA PHE A 199 -8.10 3.59 -1.00
C PHE A 199 -7.84 5.07 -1.29
N LEU A 200 -8.36 5.59 -2.41
CA LEU A 200 -8.17 7.00 -2.80
C LEU A 200 -8.77 7.96 -1.76
N SER A 201 -10.00 7.70 -1.33
CA SER A 201 -10.72 8.52 -0.35
C SER A 201 -9.96 8.59 0.98
N SER A 202 -9.46 7.46 1.46
CA SER A 202 -8.71 7.33 2.72
C SER A 202 -7.35 8.03 2.65
N LEU A 203 -6.68 7.95 1.50
CA LEU A 203 -5.43 8.63 1.26
C LEU A 203 -5.61 10.15 1.18
N PHE A 204 -6.57 10.63 0.37
CA PHE A 204 -6.83 12.06 0.22
C PHE A 204 -7.34 12.70 1.51
N ALA A 205 -8.09 11.97 2.34
CA ALA A 205 -8.49 12.45 3.66
C ALA A 205 -7.29 12.78 4.58
N SER A 206 -6.13 12.16 4.32
CA SER A 206 -4.87 12.38 5.05
C SER A 206 -4.03 13.52 4.47
N ILE A 207 -4.28 13.90 3.21
CA ILE A 207 -3.60 14.98 2.48
C ILE A 207 -4.53 16.20 2.45
N ARG A 208 -4.70 16.87 3.59
CA ARG A 208 -5.60 18.04 3.71
C ARG A 208 -4.87 19.35 3.41
N ARG A 209 -5.51 20.32 2.74
CA ARG A 209 -4.86 21.61 2.43
C ARG A 209 -4.39 22.37 3.68
N GLU A 210 -5.06 22.19 4.80
CA GLU A 210 -4.65 22.77 6.09
C GLU A 210 -3.27 22.25 6.54
N SER A 211 -2.85 21.06 6.07
CA SER A 211 -1.54 20.49 6.37
C SER A 211 -0.39 21.15 5.60
N GLN A 212 -0.66 21.90 4.53
CA GLN A 212 0.39 22.61 3.78
C GLN A 212 1.14 23.62 4.66
N ASN A 213 0.41 24.32 5.54
CA ASN A 213 1.00 25.32 6.44
C ASN A 213 1.55 24.69 7.73
N VAL A 214 1.05 23.52 8.13
CA VAL A 214 1.40 22.85 9.40
C VAL A 214 2.55 21.84 9.21
N SER A 215 2.60 21.13 8.08
CA SER A 215 3.66 20.20 7.71
C SER A 215 3.91 20.24 6.19
N PRO A 216 4.69 21.23 5.70
CA PRO A 216 4.99 21.36 4.28
C PRO A 216 5.65 20.12 3.66
N THR A 217 6.44 19.37 4.44
CA THR A 217 7.11 18.15 3.99
C THR A 217 6.10 17.02 3.74
N SER A 218 5.16 16.80 4.67
CA SER A 218 4.09 15.80 4.50
C SER A 218 3.19 16.16 3.32
N TRP A 219 2.85 17.45 3.15
CA TRP A 219 2.07 17.92 2.00
C TRP A 219 2.75 17.63 0.65
N LYS A 220 4.02 18.05 0.49
CA LYS A 220 4.79 17.80 -0.75
C LYS A 220 4.90 16.31 -1.05
N PHE A 221 5.12 15.51 -0.02
CA PHE A 221 5.18 14.06 -0.14
C PHE A 221 3.83 13.49 -0.61
N GLY A 222 2.72 13.93 0.00
CA GLY A 222 1.37 13.58 -0.44
C GLY A 222 1.10 13.95 -1.91
N GLU A 223 1.50 15.14 -2.35
CA GLU A 223 1.36 15.59 -3.74
C GLU A 223 2.08 14.66 -4.73
N GLN A 224 3.32 14.24 -4.42
CA GLN A 224 4.07 13.28 -5.26
C GLN A 224 3.35 11.93 -5.38
N ILE A 225 2.80 11.44 -4.27
CA ILE A 225 2.03 10.18 -4.24
C ILE A 225 0.76 10.30 -5.08
N ILE A 226 0.04 11.43 -5.04
CA ILE A 226 -1.15 11.67 -5.89
C ILE A 226 -0.77 11.66 -7.37
N ILE A 227 0.32 12.33 -7.74
CA ILE A 227 0.81 12.34 -9.13
C ILE A 227 1.12 10.92 -9.60
N ARG A 228 1.76 10.11 -8.74
CA ARG A 228 2.11 8.72 -9.05
C ARG A 228 0.86 7.85 -9.25
N ILE A 229 -0.13 7.98 -8.36
CA ILE A 229 -1.41 7.29 -8.48
C ILE A 229 -2.11 7.63 -9.79
N ASN A 230 -2.16 8.91 -10.17
CA ASN A 230 -2.78 9.33 -11.43
C ASN A 230 -2.08 8.68 -12.63
N ALA A 231 -0.74 8.66 -12.64
CA ALA A 231 0.01 8.00 -13.70
C ALA A 231 -0.29 6.49 -13.79
N GLN A 232 -0.44 5.81 -12.64
CA GLN A 232 -0.81 4.40 -12.62
C GLN A 232 -2.25 4.17 -13.09
N LEU A 233 -3.21 5.01 -12.67
CA LEU A 233 -4.59 4.93 -13.14
C LEU A 233 -4.68 5.08 -14.66
N GLU A 234 -3.98 6.05 -15.25
CA GLU A 234 -3.91 6.22 -16.70
C GLU A 234 -3.33 4.98 -17.39
N LYS A 235 -2.28 4.39 -16.82
CA LYS A 235 -1.68 3.15 -17.32
C LYS A 235 -2.68 2.00 -17.31
N ILE A 236 -3.42 1.81 -16.21
CA ILE A 236 -4.45 0.77 -16.04
C ILE A 236 -5.63 0.99 -16.99
N MET A 237 -6.03 2.24 -17.23
CA MET A 237 -7.18 2.59 -18.08
C MET A 237 -6.87 2.58 -19.58
N SER A 238 -5.61 2.80 -19.98
CA SER A 238 -5.22 2.90 -21.40
C SER A 238 -5.60 1.70 -22.28
N PRO A 239 -5.51 0.42 -21.84
CA PRO A 239 -5.93 -0.71 -22.65
C PRO A 239 -7.46 -0.74 -22.84
N THR A 240 -8.21 -0.34 -21.81
CA THR A 240 -9.67 -0.28 -21.81
C THR A 240 -10.18 0.81 -22.77
N GLN A 241 -9.55 1.98 -22.76
CA GLN A 241 -9.86 3.06 -23.72
C GLN A 241 -9.59 2.63 -25.16
N LYS A 242 -8.49 1.90 -25.41
CA LYS A 242 -8.14 1.36 -26.72
C LYS A 242 -9.08 0.23 -27.19
N LEU A 243 -9.61 -0.56 -26.27
CA LEU A 243 -10.62 -1.58 -26.58
C LEU A 243 -11.96 -0.93 -26.91
N LEU A 244 -12.35 0.09 -26.12
CA LEU A 244 -13.60 0.83 -26.33
C LEU A 244 -13.59 1.58 -27.67
N SER A 245 -12.46 2.19 -28.07
CA SER A 245 -12.34 2.83 -29.38
C SER A 245 -12.46 1.83 -30.54
N LYS A 246 -11.83 0.65 -30.42
CA LYS A 246 -11.99 -0.42 -31.42
C LYS A 246 -13.42 -0.97 -31.50
N LEU A 247 -14.10 -1.11 -30.37
CA LEU A 247 -15.50 -1.55 -30.32
C LEU A 247 -16.44 -0.47 -30.90
N LYS A 248 -16.14 0.81 -30.64
CA LYS A 248 -16.83 1.97 -31.25
C LYS A 248 -16.70 1.92 -32.77
N ASP A 249 -15.50 1.65 -33.28
CA ASP A 249 -15.25 1.51 -34.72
C ASP A 249 -15.95 0.27 -35.33
N ALA A 250 -16.19 -0.77 -34.53
CA ALA A 250 -16.82 -2.02 -34.98
C ALA A 250 -18.35 -2.03 -34.93
N LEU A 251 -18.98 -1.20 -34.09
CA LEU A 251 -20.43 -1.24 -33.83
C LEU A 251 -21.24 -0.14 -34.53
N ASP A 252 -20.61 0.83 -35.22
CA ASP A 252 -21.28 2.00 -35.84
C ASP A 252 -22.27 2.72 -34.88
N VAL A 253 -22.00 2.65 -33.57
CA VAL A 253 -22.77 3.35 -32.54
C VAL A 253 -22.11 4.69 -32.26
N LYS A 254 -22.78 5.79 -32.64
CA LYS A 254 -22.41 7.16 -32.26
C LYS A 254 -22.63 7.37 -30.76
N ILE A 255 -21.55 7.37 -29.99
CA ILE A 255 -21.51 7.99 -28.67
C ILE A 255 -20.73 9.29 -28.82
N ASP A 256 -21.41 10.40 -28.56
CA ASP A 256 -20.88 11.77 -28.67
C ASP A 256 -19.84 12.01 -27.57
N TYR A 257 -18.68 12.59 -27.94
CA TYR A 257 -17.59 12.89 -27.03
C TYR A 257 -17.23 14.38 -27.20
N ASP A 258 -17.34 15.17 -26.15
CA ASP A 258 -16.95 16.59 -26.19
C ASP A 258 -15.42 16.70 -26.08
N GLU A 259 -14.80 17.13 -27.19
CA GLU A 259 -13.35 17.21 -27.38
C GLU A 259 -12.80 18.64 -27.18
N SER A 260 -13.57 19.56 -26.59
CA SER A 260 -13.22 20.99 -26.53
C SER A 260 -12.57 21.43 -25.21
N ALA A 261 -11.28 21.16 -25.03
CA ALA A 261 -10.47 21.85 -24.01
C ALA A 261 -9.00 22.01 -24.41
N THR A 262 -8.73 22.70 -25.53
CA THR A 262 -7.37 23.20 -25.84
C THR A 262 -7.14 24.51 -25.08
N PHE A 263 -6.38 24.48 -23.98
CA PHE A 263 -6.17 25.64 -23.10
C PHE A 263 -5.11 26.60 -23.67
N LYS A 264 -5.53 27.80 -24.11
CA LYS A 264 -4.66 28.97 -24.24
C LYS A 264 -4.64 29.73 -22.91
N SER A 265 -3.45 29.95 -22.39
CA SER A 265 -3.15 30.75 -21.20
C SER A 265 -3.81 32.14 -21.26
N PHE A 266 -4.51 32.56 -20.20
CA PHE A 266 -4.82 33.98 -19.99
C PHE A 266 -4.74 34.38 -18.52
N MET A 267 -4.09 35.53 -18.34
CA MET A 267 -3.84 36.26 -17.12
C MET A 267 -5.13 36.71 -16.43
N ILE A 268 -5.08 36.75 -15.11
CA ILE A 268 -6.10 37.33 -14.22
C ILE A 268 -6.03 38.86 -14.34
N HIS A 269 -7.15 39.49 -14.65
CA HIS A 269 -7.44 40.85 -14.20
C HIS A 269 -8.71 40.84 -13.36
N GLU A 270 -8.60 41.47 -12.19
CA GLU A 270 -9.60 41.64 -11.14
C GLU A 270 -10.86 42.41 -11.59
N ASP A 271 -11.90 42.18 -10.78
CA ASP A 271 -13.09 42.99 -10.56
C ASP A 271 -14.19 42.99 -11.64
N LEU A 272 -15.38 42.52 -11.26
CA LEU A 272 -16.56 43.40 -11.16
C LEU A 272 -17.78 42.72 -10.52
N HIS A 273 -18.42 43.54 -9.68
CA HIS A 273 -19.66 43.41 -8.94
C HIS A 273 -20.80 42.58 -9.53
N VAL A 274 -21.46 41.85 -8.63
CA VAL A 274 -22.82 41.32 -8.79
C VAL A 274 -23.81 42.49 -8.77
N ASP A 275 -24.45 42.78 -9.90
CA ASP A 275 -25.81 43.33 -9.91
C ASP A 275 -26.56 43.13 -11.25
N LYS A 276 -27.72 42.49 -11.16
CA LYS A 276 -29.00 42.69 -11.90
C LYS A 276 -29.19 42.42 -13.42
N VAL A 277 -30.25 41.63 -13.67
CA VAL A 277 -31.27 41.67 -14.78
C VAL A 277 -30.88 40.87 -16.05
N GLN A 278 -31.71 40.02 -16.71
CA GLN A 278 -33.14 40.08 -17.05
C GLN A 278 -33.72 38.69 -17.42
N LYS A 279 -35.02 38.51 -17.16
CA LYS A 279 -35.87 37.41 -17.67
C LYS A 279 -35.93 37.38 -19.20
N VAL A 280 -35.84 36.19 -19.80
CA VAL A 280 -36.52 35.88 -21.07
C VAL A 280 -37.52 34.76 -20.79
N ASN A 281 -38.76 35.02 -21.20
CA ASN A 281 -39.94 34.24 -20.92
C ASN A 281 -40.46 33.71 -22.26
N THR A 282 -40.47 32.40 -22.46
CA THR A 282 -41.23 31.76 -23.54
C THR A 282 -42.00 30.58 -22.94
N LYS A 283 -43.31 30.80 -22.79
CA LYS A 283 -44.30 29.77 -22.50
C LYS A 283 -44.48 28.90 -23.75
N VAL A 284 -44.36 27.58 -23.60
CA VAL A 284 -45.13 26.60 -24.36
C VAL A 284 -45.78 25.64 -23.36
N GLN A 285 -47.05 25.36 -23.61
CA GLN A 285 -48.03 24.69 -22.75
C GLN A 285 -47.70 23.26 -22.32
N ASP A 286 -48.06 23.01 -21.06
CA ASP A 286 -48.48 21.77 -20.38
C ASP A 286 -48.53 20.46 -21.17
N LYS A 287 -47.82 19.44 -20.65
CA LYS A 287 -48.34 18.16 -20.11
C LYS A 287 -47.31 17.05 -20.28
N ILE A 288 -46.50 16.76 -19.26
CA ILE A 288 -45.87 15.44 -19.11
C ILE A 288 -45.85 15.05 -17.63
N VAL A 289 -46.67 14.05 -17.29
CA VAL A 289 -46.48 13.07 -16.21
C VAL A 289 -47.18 11.79 -16.69
N PRO A 290 -46.75 10.56 -16.34
CA PRO A 290 -45.44 9.91 -16.45
C PRO A 290 -45.55 8.63 -17.33
N VAL A 291 -44.46 7.99 -17.78
CA VAL A 291 -44.51 6.58 -18.21
C VAL A 291 -43.32 5.81 -17.62
N GLN A 292 -43.69 4.71 -16.97
CA GLN A 292 -42.87 3.69 -16.31
C GLN A 292 -42.18 2.77 -17.33
N HIS A 293 -41.09 2.13 -16.88
CA HIS A 293 -40.47 0.91 -17.41
C HIS A 293 -39.86 1.00 -18.83
N ILE A 294 -38.53 1.12 -18.88
CA ILE A 294 -37.76 0.62 -20.03
C ILE A 294 -37.29 -0.79 -19.65
N ASP A 295 -37.95 -1.79 -20.21
CA ASP A 295 -37.50 -3.17 -20.20
C ASP A 295 -36.28 -3.30 -21.12
N PHE A 296 -35.12 -3.62 -20.55
CA PHE A 296 -33.99 -4.14 -21.34
C PHE A 296 -34.17 -5.65 -21.47
N VAL A 297 -34.44 -6.12 -22.69
CA VAL A 297 -34.38 -7.54 -23.03
C VAL A 297 -32.91 -7.94 -23.13
N PHE A 298 -32.43 -8.72 -22.15
CA PHE A 298 -31.13 -9.39 -22.23
C PHE A 298 -31.26 -10.67 -23.09
N PRO A 299 -30.30 -10.97 -23.98
CA PRO A 299 -30.21 -12.29 -24.59
C PRO A 299 -30.09 -13.37 -23.50
N GLU A 300 -30.78 -14.50 -23.65
CA GLU A 300 -30.84 -15.60 -22.65
C GLU A 300 -29.44 -16.15 -22.27
N GLU A 301 -28.44 -15.89 -23.10
CA GLU A 301 -27.03 -16.28 -22.92
C GLU A 301 -26.37 -15.64 -21.69
N PHE A 302 -26.93 -14.54 -21.15
CA PHE A 302 -26.32 -13.77 -20.05
C PHE A 302 -26.99 -13.97 -18.68
N TYR A 303 -28.02 -14.81 -18.59
CA TYR A 303 -28.86 -14.95 -17.38
C TYR A 303 -28.23 -15.70 -16.19
N GLY A 304 -26.93 -16.06 -16.25
CA GLY A 304 -26.25 -16.86 -15.21
C GLY A 304 -24.98 -16.29 -14.61
N VAL A 305 -24.54 -15.07 -14.97
CA VAL A 305 -23.17 -14.58 -14.67
C VAL A 305 -23.16 -13.25 -13.89
N VAL A 306 -24.29 -12.74 -13.42
CA VAL A 306 -24.41 -11.31 -13.03
C VAL A 306 -24.54 -11.02 -11.54
N GLU A 307 -23.46 -10.54 -10.93
CA GLU A 307 -23.43 -9.79 -9.66
C GLU A 307 -22.71 -8.44 -9.90
N LEU A 308 -23.39 -7.32 -9.59
CA LEU A 308 -23.04 -5.96 -10.03
C LEU A 308 -22.37 -5.11 -8.91
N LYS A 309 -21.14 -4.62 -9.11
CA LYS A 309 -20.53 -3.48 -8.36
C LYS A 309 -19.99 -2.35 -9.25
N VAL A 310 -20.43 -1.12 -9.01
CA VAL A 310 -20.30 0.07 -9.88
C VAL A 310 -19.07 0.93 -9.52
N ILE A 311 -18.18 1.27 -10.47
CA ILE A 311 -17.17 2.35 -10.33
C ILE A 311 -17.01 3.13 -11.66
N LEU A 312 -16.97 4.46 -11.55
CA LEU A 312 -16.81 5.46 -12.62
C LEU A 312 -15.53 6.28 -12.37
N LEU A 313 -14.67 6.41 -13.37
CA LEU A 313 -13.65 7.47 -13.46
C LEU A 313 -13.98 8.33 -14.69
N SER A 314 -14.79 9.36 -14.48
CA SER A 314 -14.68 10.56 -15.27
C SER A 314 -14.28 11.67 -14.32
N VAL A 315 -13.30 12.46 -14.78
CA VAL A 315 -12.86 13.71 -14.20
C VAL A 315 -11.91 13.59 -12.99
N LEU A 316 -10.63 13.80 -13.28
CA LEU A 316 -9.69 14.53 -12.42
C LEU A 316 -9.71 16.00 -12.90
N PRO A 317 -10.74 16.83 -12.63
CA PRO A 317 -10.64 18.23 -12.98
C PRO A 317 -9.96 18.91 -11.79
N ARG A 318 -8.78 19.50 -12.03
CA ARG A 318 -8.11 20.43 -11.10
C ARG A 318 -7.41 19.75 -9.92
N VAL A 319 -6.20 19.23 -10.14
CA VAL A 319 -5.33 18.83 -9.01
C VAL A 319 -5.04 20.01 -8.06
N ILE A 320 -5.12 21.29 -8.46
CA ILE A 320 -4.68 22.39 -7.58
C ILE A 320 -5.45 23.72 -7.74
N SER A 321 -6.78 23.79 -7.50
CA SER A 321 -7.36 25.08 -7.02
C SER A 321 -8.71 24.98 -6.30
N ASP A 322 -9.64 24.13 -6.75
CA ASP A 322 -11.06 24.24 -6.34
C ASP A 322 -11.58 23.15 -5.40
N MET A 323 -10.81 22.77 -4.37
CA MET A 323 -11.32 21.99 -3.24
C MET A 323 -12.24 22.83 -2.30
N LYS A 324 -13.23 23.53 -2.85
CA LYS A 324 -14.24 24.26 -2.05
C LYS A 324 -15.69 23.95 -2.40
N GLU A 325 -15.96 23.16 -3.44
CA GLU A 325 -17.35 23.03 -3.95
C GLU A 325 -17.71 21.64 -4.53
N VAL A 326 -17.20 20.54 -3.96
CA VAL A 326 -17.32 19.19 -4.55
C VAL A 326 -18.43 18.33 -3.92
N LEU A 327 -19.68 18.79 -3.89
CA LEU A 327 -20.81 17.92 -3.45
C LEU A 327 -22.10 18.00 -4.27
N SER A 328 -22.04 18.40 -5.54
CA SER A 328 -23.23 18.34 -6.39
C SER A 328 -22.88 17.97 -7.82
N THR A 329 -22.90 16.67 -8.14
CA THR A 329 -23.75 16.07 -9.19
C THR A 329 -23.32 14.61 -9.41
N LYS A 330 -24.28 13.67 -9.30
CA LYS A 330 -24.09 12.23 -9.47
C LYS A 330 -24.17 11.83 -10.95
N ALA A 331 -23.32 10.91 -11.40
CA ALA A 331 -23.50 10.13 -12.63
C ALA A 331 -23.12 8.65 -12.36
N LEU A 332 -23.76 7.72 -13.08
CA LEU A 332 -23.82 6.27 -12.78
C LEU A 332 -23.52 5.46 -14.05
N ILE A 333 -22.49 4.58 -14.09
CA ILE A 333 -22.13 3.74 -15.26
C ILE A 333 -21.52 2.37 -14.85
N LEU A 334 -21.82 1.39 -15.70
CA LEU A 334 -21.77 -0.09 -15.66
C LEU A 334 -20.38 -0.80 -15.57
N HIS A 335 -20.42 -2.07 -15.16
CA HIS A 335 -19.36 -3.03 -14.76
C HIS A 335 -18.42 -3.57 -15.87
N HIS A 336 -17.21 -4.05 -15.49
CA HIS A 336 -16.33 -4.90 -16.31
C HIS A 336 -16.11 -6.28 -15.64
N TYR A 337 -16.18 -7.37 -16.42
CA TYR A 337 -15.94 -8.74 -15.95
C TYR A 337 -14.49 -9.19 -16.18
N LYS A 338 -13.90 -9.90 -15.21
CA LYS A 338 -12.75 -10.79 -15.42
C LYS A 338 -13.14 -12.18 -14.92
N THR A 339 -13.37 -13.14 -15.81
CA THR A 339 -13.51 -14.54 -15.41
C THR A 339 -12.15 -15.04 -14.94
N ARG A 340 -12.00 -15.34 -13.63
CA ARG A 340 -10.84 -16.06 -13.10
C ARG A 340 -10.83 -17.49 -13.68
N GLY A 341 -10.23 -17.65 -14.85
CA GLY A 341 -9.76 -18.96 -15.31
C GLY A 341 -8.55 -19.33 -14.45
N ARG A 342 -8.68 -20.40 -13.65
CA ARG A 342 -7.52 -21.00 -12.98
C ARG A 342 -6.58 -21.52 -14.07
N VAL A 343 -5.42 -20.89 -14.24
CA VAL A 343 -4.31 -21.54 -14.93
C VAL A 343 -3.56 -22.32 -13.86
N PHE A 344 -3.79 -23.63 -13.81
CA PHE A 344 -2.84 -24.52 -13.17
C PHE A 344 -1.58 -24.52 -14.04
N LEU A 345 -0.47 -24.01 -13.51
CA LEU A 345 0.86 -24.19 -14.08
C LEU A 345 1.24 -25.67 -13.94
N ASN A 346 1.57 -26.31 -15.06
CA ASN A 346 2.38 -27.54 -15.09
C ASN A 346 3.85 -27.17 -15.09
#